data_AF-A0A1Q8G6Z5-F1
#
_entry.id   AF-A0A1Q8G6Z5-F1
#
_cell.length_a   1.000
_cell.length_b   1.000
_cell.length_c   1.000
_cell.angle_alpha   90.00
_cell.angle_beta   90.00
_cell.angle_gamma   90.00
#
_symmetry.space_group_name_H-M   'P 1'
#
loop_
_entity.id
_entity.type
_entity.pdbx_description
1 polymer ?
#
loop_
_entity_poly.entity_id
_entity_poly.type
_entity_poly.pdbx_seq_one_letter_code
_entity_poly.pdbx_strand_id
1 'polypeptide(L)'
;MARVSRFAIRGLYEERDIEIPFNSHIQVLVAENGYGKTTVLNALYATLSGDVSKLRKIPFHKIEIEFDDGEEFCIEKDNLALRSDAFANHGFYNHLMKKLGVHRAERLLEAYLSMPKAQFRSSGIFRSSRKMIELPYSTFLDFLEQIIEGNEGLAERTKAKDTLKEIADKVDYQFLYLPTFRRVEQDFKELGLDHQDGEFIHDNAINFGMGDVDTKIKEITEEIVKSSVEWFSKVNGEMLSQLVDGFSVDEDLKKSIKNPDAIKIVLDRIGDNIDEEYKHRILDLVESGDIYDGRHEPLIYFIANLTKVYEQQKENDTCIQEFTEVCNRYLGDKMMVYNESNVTVNIVRRKNNRLVDIETLSSGEKQIISLFAKLYLQKDENLAIFFDEPELSLSIEWQKSLLPDILNSKKCSFLFTTTHSPFIFENELMENAVDLSTYIQEL
;
A
#
# COMPACT_ATOMS: atom_id res chain seq x y z
N MET A 1 7.32 -7.35 -17.41
CA MET A 1 6.22 -6.57 -16.82
C MET A 1 5.44 -5.98 -17.98
N ALA A 2 4.22 -6.44 -18.18
CA ALA A 2 3.37 -5.96 -19.25
C ALA A 2 2.52 -4.78 -18.74
N ARG A 3 2.20 -3.83 -19.61
CA ARG A 3 1.33 -2.70 -19.30
C ARG A 3 -0.02 -2.90 -19.97
N VAL A 4 -1.07 -2.52 -19.28
CA VAL A 4 -2.42 -2.52 -19.87
C VAL A 4 -2.43 -1.51 -21.02
N SER A 5 -2.82 -1.95 -22.20
CA SER A 5 -2.97 -1.11 -23.40
C SER A 5 -4.45 -0.79 -23.67
N ARG A 6 -5.36 -1.70 -23.31
CA ARG A 6 -6.81 -1.54 -23.48
C ARG A 6 -7.58 -2.33 -22.44
N PHE A 7 -8.68 -1.76 -21.94
CA PHE A 7 -9.63 -2.43 -21.07
C PHE A 7 -11.06 -2.14 -21.54
N ALA A 8 -11.86 -3.19 -21.71
CA ALA A 8 -13.26 -3.05 -22.10
C ALA A 8 -14.20 -3.84 -21.19
N ILE A 9 -15.35 -3.25 -20.89
CA ILE A 9 -16.47 -3.88 -20.19
C ILE A 9 -17.65 -3.89 -21.14
N ARG A 10 -18.14 -5.07 -21.50
CA ARG A 10 -19.30 -5.26 -22.39
C ARG A 10 -20.55 -5.59 -21.58
N GLY A 11 -21.68 -5.00 -21.97
CA GLY A 11 -22.98 -5.25 -21.33
C GLY A 11 -23.01 -4.80 -19.87
N LEU A 12 -22.33 -3.71 -19.52
CA LEU A 12 -22.38 -3.15 -18.17
C LEU A 12 -23.81 -2.67 -17.87
N TYR A 13 -24.39 -3.18 -16.78
CA TYR A 13 -25.80 -2.99 -16.41
C TYR A 13 -26.81 -3.40 -17.49
N GLU A 14 -26.41 -4.24 -18.46
CA GLU A 14 -27.22 -4.59 -19.65
C GLU A 14 -27.59 -3.39 -20.54
N GLU A 15 -26.95 -2.24 -20.33
CA GLU A 15 -27.33 -0.97 -20.98
C GLU A 15 -26.22 -0.40 -21.87
N ARG A 16 -24.95 -0.68 -21.56
CA ARG A 16 -23.81 -0.03 -22.24
C ARG A 16 -22.53 -0.86 -22.28
N ASP A 17 -21.71 -0.58 -23.27
CA ASP A 17 -20.33 -1.00 -23.40
C ASP A 17 -19.39 0.15 -23.03
N ILE A 18 -18.26 -0.17 -22.41
CA ILE A 18 -17.21 0.80 -22.05
C ILE A 18 -15.88 0.29 -22.59
N GLU A 19 -15.13 1.13 -23.30
CA GLU A 19 -13.81 0.78 -23.83
C GLU A 19 -12.79 1.89 -23.57
N ILE A 20 -11.76 1.56 -22.79
CA ILE A 20 -10.75 2.50 -22.31
C ILE A 20 -9.38 2.13 -22.89
N PRO A 21 -8.82 2.93 -23.81
CA PRO A 21 -7.44 2.82 -24.23
C PRO A 21 -6.49 3.44 -23.20
N PHE A 22 -5.33 2.82 -23.00
CA PHE A 22 -4.27 3.29 -22.11
C PHE A 22 -3.07 3.76 -22.92
N ASN A 23 -2.94 5.08 -23.05
CA ASN A 23 -1.79 5.71 -23.71
C ASN A 23 -0.67 6.09 -22.72
N SER A 24 -0.97 6.01 -21.41
CA SER A 24 -0.09 6.37 -20.31
C SER A 24 -0.33 5.44 -19.13
N HIS A 25 0.61 5.43 -18.19
CA HIS A 25 0.49 4.79 -16.88
C HIS A 25 -0.38 5.60 -15.91
N ILE A 26 -0.81 6.80 -16.32
CA ILE A 26 -1.72 7.67 -15.59
C ILE A 26 -2.99 7.86 -16.41
N GLN A 27 -4.14 7.58 -15.79
CA GLN A 27 -5.45 7.80 -16.38
C GLN A 27 -6.37 8.46 -15.34
N VAL A 28 -6.94 9.62 -15.68
CA VAL A 28 -7.95 10.30 -14.88
C VAL A 28 -9.28 10.27 -15.64
N LEU A 29 -10.27 9.55 -15.11
CA LEU A 29 -11.61 9.49 -15.67
C LEU A 29 -12.51 10.52 -15.00
N VAL A 30 -13.06 11.41 -15.83
CA VAL A 30 -13.95 12.49 -15.41
C VAL A 30 -15.36 12.16 -15.86
N ALA A 31 -16.34 12.24 -14.98
CA ALA A 31 -17.75 12.18 -15.38
C ALA A 31 -18.66 12.70 -14.27
N GLU A 32 -19.91 12.99 -14.63
CA GLU A 32 -20.96 13.31 -13.66
C GLU A 32 -21.35 12.09 -12.81
N ASN A 33 -22.14 12.33 -11.78
CA ASN A 33 -22.65 11.27 -10.90
C ASN A 33 -23.61 10.36 -11.66
N GLY A 34 -23.52 9.04 -11.41
CA GLY A 34 -24.37 8.04 -12.06
C GLY A 34 -23.80 7.42 -13.34
N TYR A 35 -22.70 7.93 -13.89
CA TYR A 35 -22.07 7.40 -15.11
C TYR A 35 -21.27 6.08 -14.92
N GLY A 36 -21.26 5.52 -13.71
CA GLY A 36 -20.60 4.24 -13.45
C GLY A 36 -19.09 4.31 -13.19
N LYS A 37 -18.53 5.50 -12.90
CA LYS A 37 -17.11 5.73 -12.54
C LYS A 37 -16.55 4.70 -11.56
N THR A 38 -17.16 4.61 -10.37
CA THR A 38 -16.78 3.64 -9.32
C THR A 38 -16.84 2.20 -9.83
N THR A 39 -17.81 1.88 -10.70
CA THR A 39 -17.99 0.53 -11.24
C THR A 39 -16.85 0.18 -12.21
N VAL A 40 -16.47 1.10 -13.09
CA VAL A 40 -15.32 0.95 -14.00
C VAL A 40 -14.03 0.79 -13.22
N LEU A 41 -13.79 1.65 -12.23
CA LEU A 41 -12.60 1.59 -11.38
C LEU A 41 -12.52 0.25 -10.63
N ASN A 42 -13.63 -0.20 -10.04
CA ASN A 42 -13.71 -1.50 -9.37
C ASN A 42 -13.48 -2.68 -10.32
N ALA A 43 -14.02 -2.62 -11.55
CA ALA A 43 -13.85 -3.67 -12.53
C ALA A 43 -12.38 -3.81 -12.95
N LEU A 44 -11.71 -2.68 -13.24
CA LEU A 44 -10.29 -2.69 -13.60
C LEU A 44 -9.42 -3.18 -12.43
N TYR A 45 -9.63 -2.63 -11.22
CA TYR A 45 -8.92 -3.07 -10.01
C TYR A 45 -9.07 -4.58 -9.81
N ALA A 46 -10.31 -5.08 -9.86
CA ALA A 46 -10.59 -6.48 -9.55
C ALA A 46 -10.09 -7.44 -10.64
N THR A 47 -10.01 -6.98 -11.89
CA THR A 47 -9.39 -7.72 -13.00
C THR A 47 -7.88 -7.83 -12.82
N LEU A 48 -7.21 -6.71 -12.52
CA LEU A 48 -5.75 -6.69 -12.37
C LEU A 48 -5.25 -7.34 -11.06
N SER A 49 -6.01 -7.22 -9.97
CA SER A 49 -5.66 -7.84 -8.69
C SER A 49 -6.12 -9.29 -8.55
N GLY A 50 -6.87 -9.82 -9.52
CA GLY A 50 -7.45 -11.16 -9.47
C GLY A 50 -8.59 -11.32 -8.44
N ASP A 51 -9.23 -10.23 -8.01
CA ASP A 51 -10.34 -10.25 -7.04
C ASP A 51 -11.66 -10.68 -7.70
N VAL A 52 -11.83 -12.00 -7.82
CA VAL A 52 -13.05 -12.65 -8.33
C VAL A 52 -14.30 -12.21 -7.56
N SER A 53 -14.18 -11.97 -6.25
CA SER A 53 -15.32 -11.64 -5.39
C SER A 53 -15.88 -10.26 -5.69
N LYS A 54 -15.01 -9.27 -5.94
CA LYS A 54 -15.44 -7.94 -6.41
C LYS A 54 -16.04 -8.00 -7.81
N LEU A 55 -15.39 -8.68 -8.77
CA LEU A 55 -15.94 -8.82 -10.13
C LEU A 55 -17.33 -9.46 -10.15
N ARG A 56 -17.57 -10.44 -9.28
CA ARG A 56 -18.89 -11.09 -9.18
C ARG A 56 -20.02 -10.12 -8.85
N LYS A 57 -19.75 -9.04 -8.10
CA LYS A 57 -20.77 -8.06 -7.70
C LYS A 57 -21.14 -7.08 -8.82
N ILE A 58 -20.31 -6.96 -9.85
CA ILE A 58 -20.51 -5.99 -10.93
C ILE A 58 -21.38 -6.62 -12.04
N PRO A 59 -22.50 -6.02 -12.46
CA PRO A 59 -23.33 -6.54 -13.55
C PRO A 59 -22.70 -6.20 -14.90
N PHE A 60 -22.06 -7.19 -15.54
CA PHE A 60 -21.46 -7.09 -16.87
C PHE A 60 -21.69 -8.40 -17.62
N HIS A 61 -21.51 -8.43 -18.94
CA HIS A 61 -21.51 -9.66 -19.74
C HIS A 61 -20.10 -10.20 -19.96
N LYS A 62 -19.16 -9.34 -20.38
CA LYS A 62 -17.79 -9.73 -20.71
C LYS A 62 -16.80 -8.62 -20.34
N ILE A 63 -15.62 -9.01 -19.86
CA ILE A 63 -14.47 -8.11 -19.68
C ILE A 63 -13.38 -8.55 -20.65
N GLU A 64 -12.77 -7.57 -21.32
CA GLU A 64 -11.64 -7.76 -22.23
C GLU A 64 -10.48 -6.89 -21.74
N ILE A 65 -9.27 -7.46 -21.69
CA ILE A 65 -8.06 -6.72 -21.34
C ILE A 65 -6.93 -7.10 -22.28
N GLU A 66 -6.23 -6.09 -22.78
CA GLU A 66 -5.09 -6.22 -23.69
C GLU A 66 -3.86 -5.59 -23.04
N PHE A 67 -2.71 -6.20 -23.29
CA PHE A 67 -1.42 -5.73 -22.83
C PHE A 67 -0.54 -5.23 -23.99
N ASP A 68 0.48 -4.43 -23.67
CA ASP A 68 1.45 -3.89 -24.63
C ASP A 68 2.33 -4.96 -25.31
N ASP A 69 2.36 -6.18 -24.76
CA ASP A 69 2.99 -7.35 -25.37
C ASP A 69 2.12 -8.03 -26.45
N GLY A 70 0.89 -7.54 -26.66
CA GLY A 70 -0.08 -8.03 -27.64
C GLY A 70 -0.90 -9.23 -27.18
N GLU A 71 -0.77 -9.65 -25.92
CA GLU A 71 -1.65 -10.68 -25.36
C GLU A 71 -2.98 -10.09 -24.89
N GLU A 72 -4.05 -10.84 -25.15
CA GLU A 72 -5.43 -10.47 -24.84
C GLU A 72 -6.06 -11.53 -23.95
N PHE A 73 -6.80 -11.07 -22.94
CA PHE A 73 -7.56 -11.94 -22.05
C PHE A 73 -9.04 -11.54 -22.07
N CYS A 74 -9.89 -12.54 -21.91
CA CYS A 74 -11.33 -12.41 -21.95
C CYS A 74 -11.96 -13.16 -20.78
N ILE A 75 -12.84 -12.48 -20.06
CA ILE A 75 -13.57 -13.04 -18.92
C ILE A 75 -15.07 -12.83 -19.12
N GLU A 76 -15.80 -13.91 -19.30
CA GLU A 76 -17.27 -13.88 -19.35
C GLU A 76 -17.87 -13.97 -17.94
N LYS A 77 -18.97 -13.26 -17.73
CA LYS A 77 -19.64 -13.18 -16.43
C LYS A 77 -20.09 -14.53 -15.90
N ASP A 78 -20.59 -15.37 -16.80
CA ASP A 78 -21.09 -16.71 -16.48
C ASP A 78 -19.99 -17.60 -15.88
N ASN A 79 -18.74 -17.40 -16.31
CA ASN A 79 -17.58 -18.13 -15.77
C ASN A 79 -17.22 -17.71 -14.33
N LEU A 80 -17.75 -16.59 -13.83
CA LEU A 80 -17.52 -16.08 -12.47
C LEU A 80 -18.64 -16.44 -11.48
N ALA A 81 -19.82 -16.86 -11.96
CA ALA A 81 -20.98 -17.13 -11.13
C ALA A 81 -20.80 -18.40 -10.26
N LEU A 82 -21.14 -18.31 -8.97
CA LEU A 82 -21.14 -19.45 -8.03
C LEU A 82 -22.36 -20.33 -8.18
N ARG A 83 -23.49 -19.73 -8.56
CA ARG A 83 -24.70 -20.43 -8.93
C ARG A 83 -24.66 -20.72 -10.41
N SER A 84 -24.36 -21.96 -10.76
CA SER A 84 -25.11 -22.52 -11.87
C SER A 84 -26.45 -22.95 -11.31
N ASP A 85 -27.52 -22.72 -12.06
CA ASP A 85 -28.80 -23.37 -11.80
C ASP A 85 -28.67 -24.90 -11.79
N ALA A 86 -27.56 -25.45 -12.29
CA ALA A 86 -27.23 -26.87 -12.18
C ALA A 86 -26.86 -27.33 -10.75
N PHE A 87 -26.37 -26.45 -9.87
CA PHE A 87 -26.15 -26.81 -8.45
C PHE A 87 -27.45 -26.83 -7.64
N ALA A 88 -28.46 -26.05 -8.03
CA ALA A 88 -29.72 -25.94 -7.29
C ALA A 88 -30.49 -27.26 -7.21
N ASN A 89 -30.29 -28.16 -8.19
CA ASN A 89 -30.90 -29.49 -8.23
C ASN A 89 -30.08 -30.58 -7.51
N HIS A 90 -28.83 -30.30 -7.10
CA HIS A 90 -28.02 -31.28 -6.39
C HIS A 90 -28.33 -31.24 -4.89
N GLY A 91 -29.07 -32.24 -4.38
CA GLY A 91 -29.51 -32.28 -2.98
C GLY A 91 -28.37 -32.15 -1.96
N PHE A 92 -27.17 -32.63 -2.30
CA PHE A 92 -25.99 -32.50 -1.45
C PHE A 92 -25.38 -31.08 -1.48
N TYR A 93 -25.45 -30.36 -2.60
CA TYR A 93 -24.99 -28.96 -2.65
C TYR A 93 -25.85 -28.07 -1.76
N ASN A 94 -27.16 -28.24 -1.82
CA ASN A 94 -28.10 -27.55 -0.94
C ASN A 94 -27.85 -27.89 0.54
N HIS A 95 -27.53 -29.16 0.83
CA HIS A 95 -27.15 -29.59 2.17
C HIS A 95 -25.85 -28.92 2.65
N LEU A 96 -24.82 -28.88 1.79
CA LEU A 96 -23.53 -28.24 2.05
C LEU A 96 -23.71 -26.75 2.35
N MET A 97 -24.48 -26.04 1.53
CA MET A 97 -24.80 -24.62 1.69
C MET A 97 -25.56 -24.34 2.99
N LYS A 98 -26.54 -25.18 3.34
CA LYS A 98 -27.33 -25.04 4.57
C LYS A 98 -26.52 -25.29 5.84
N LYS A 99 -25.59 -26.25 5.81
CA LYS A 99 -24.80 -26.67 6.99
C LYS A 99 -23.57 -25.79 7.23
N LEU A 100 -22.85 -25.39 6.18
CA LEU A 100 -21.64 -24.59 6.29
C LEU A 100 -21.89 -23.08 6.22
N GLY A 101 -23.04 -22.68 5.67
CA GLY A 101 -23.25 -21.32 5.20
C GLY A 101 -22.60 -21.12 3.83
N VAL A 102 -23.20 -20.22 3.03
CA VAL A 102 -22.86 -20.01 1.62
C VAL A 102 -21.36 -19.77 1.42
N HIS A 103 -20.80 -18.82 2.16
CA HIS A 103 -19.41 -18.39 1.99
C HIS A 103 -18.38 -19.50 2.31
N ARG A 104 -18.63 -20.34 3.32
CA ARG A 104 -17.71 -21.45 3.68
C ARG A 104 -17.82 -22.62 2.71
N ALA A 105 -19.03 -22.95 2.30
CA ALA A 105 -19.29 -23.97 1.30
C ALA A 105 -18.58 -23.65 -0.02
N GLU A 106 -18.63 -22.40 -0.46
CA GLU A 106 -17.96 -21.94 -1.68
C GLU A 106 -16.44 -22.02 -1.56
N ARG A 107 -15.87 -21.51 -0.45
CA ARG A 107 -14.43 -21.62 -0.19
C ARG A 107 -13.95 -23.07 -0.12
N LEU A 108 -14.76 -23.99 0.38
CA LEU A 108 -14.43 -25.41 0.39
C LEU A 108 -14.37 -25.99 -1.03
N LEU A 109 -15.39 -25.74 -1.84
CA LEU A 109 -15.44 -26.21 -3.24
C LEU A 109 -14.29 -25.61 -4.04
N GLU A 110 -14.01 -24.33 -3.85
CA GLU A 110 -12.90 -23.64 -4.47
C GLU A 110 -11.54 -24.23 -4.07
N ALA A 111 -11.34 -24.52 -2.78
CA ALA A 111 -10.13 -25.17 -2.29
C ALA A 111 -9.96 -26.59 -2.86
N TYR A 112 -11.06 -27.32 -3.08
CA TYR A 112 -11.00 -28.64 -3.71
C TYR A 112 -10.49 -28.56 -5.15
N LEU A 113 -10.90 -27.53 -5.90
CA LEU A 113 -10.54 -27.37 -7.32
C LEU A 113 -9.13 -26.81 -7.54
N SER A 114 -8.72 -25.89 -6.68
CA SER A 114 -7.47 -25.13 -6.86
C SER A 114 -6.24 -25.82 -6.28
N MET A 115 -6.41 -26.84 -5.45
CA MET A 115 -5.30 -27.51 -4.76
C MET A 115 -5.11 -28.94 -5.26
N PRO A 116 -3.86 -29.45 -5.31
CA PRO A 116 -3.61 -30.88 -5.47
C PRO A 116 -4.38 -31.70 -4.43
N LYS A 117 -4.99 -32.83 -4.82
CA LYS A 117 -5.84 -33.67 -3.94
C LYS A 117 -5.18 -33.95 -2.59
N ALA A 118 -3.87 -34.19 -2.55
CA ALA A 118 -3.11 -34.41 -1.31
C ALA A 118 -3.09 -33.19 -0.37
N GLN A 119 -2.88 -31.98 -0.91
CA GLN A 119 -2.86 -30.74 -0.13
C GLN A 119 -4.25 -30.38 0.39
N PHE A 120 -5.28 -30.47 -0.47
CA PHE A 120 -6.66 -30.21 -0.07
C PHE A 120 -7.09 -31.08 1.11
N ARG A 121 -6.76 -32.38 1.07
CA ARG A 121 -7.07 -33.36 2.14
C ARG A 121 -6.46 -32.98 3.49
N SER A 122 -5.31 -32.29 3.48
CA SER A 122 -4.64 -31.80 4.69
C SER A 122 -5.08 -30.39 5.11
N SER A 123 -5.82 -29.67 4.27
CA SER A 123 -6.21 -28.28 4.50
C SER A 123 -7.09 -28.10 5.74
N GLY A 124 -6.98 -26.92 6.37
CA GLY A 124 -7.82 -26.55 7.49
C GLY A 124 -9.31 -26.48 7.11
N ILE A 125 -9.61 -26.01 5.89
CA ILE A 125 -10.98 -25.86 5.40
C ILE A 125 -11.68 -27.20 5.17
N PHE A 126 -10.96 -28.22 4.68
CA PHE A 126 -11.51 -29.56 4.54
C PHE A 126 -11.83 -30.18 5.90
N ARG A 127 -10.89 -30.08 6.86
CA ARG A 127 -11.06 -30.64 8.21
C ARG A 127 -12.22 -29.98 8.96
N SER A 128 -12.31 -28.66 8.93
CA SER A 128 -13.38 -27.91 9.60
C SER A 128 -14.74 -28.18 8.94
N SER A 129 -14.82 -28.15 7.61
CA SER A 129 -16.07 -28.37 6.89
C SER A 129 -16.61 -29.79 7.07
N ARG A 130 -15.73 -30.79 7.01
CA ARG A 130 -16.10 -32.19 7.26
C ARG A 130 -16.65 -32.38 8.67
N LYS A 131 -16.03 -31.76 9.68
CA LYS A 131 -16.48 -31.85 11.08
C LYS A 131 -17.88 -31.25 11.27
N MET A 132 -18.20 -30.17 10.56
CA MET A 132 -19.52 -29.53 10.64
C MET A 132 -20.63 -30.32 9.91
N ILE A 133 -20.26 -31.04 8.85
CA ILE A 133 -21.21 -31.86 8.07
C ILE A 133 -21.34 -33.28 8.67
N GLU A 134 -20.44 -33.68 9.57
CA GLU A 134 -20.47 -34.95 10.30
C GLU A 134 -20.42 -36.20 9.40
N LEU A 135 -19.72 -36.10 8.26
CA LEU A 135 -19.59 -37.21 7.32
C LEU A 135 -18.26 -38.00 7.44
N PRO A 136 -18.28 -39.31 7.13
CA PRO A 136 -17.07 -40.09 6.91
C PRO A 136 -16.18 -39.48 5.81
N TYR A 137 -14.88 -39.72 5.90
CA TYR A 137 -13.87 -39.09 5.04
C TYR A 137 -14.10 -39.38 3.55
N SER A 138 -14.23 -40.66 3.22
CA SER A 138 -14.44 -41.14 1.86
C SER A 138 -15.75 -40.59 1.29
N THR A 139 -16.84 -40.73 2.03
CA THR A 139 -18.17 -40.25 1.64
C THR A 139 -18.18 -38.75 1.35
N PHE A 140 -17.48 -37.95 2.16
CA PHE A 140 -17.40 -36.50 1.93
C PHE A 140 -16.60 -36.16 0.67
N LEU A 141 -15.52 -36.90 0.38
CA LEU A 141 -14.77 -36.73 -0.87
C LEU A 141 -15.57 -37.18 -2.08
N ASP A 142 -16.25 -38.33 -2.01
CA ASP A 142 -17.07 -38.85 -3.10
C ASP A 142 -18.19 -37.86 -3.47
N PHE A 143 -18.80 -37.22 -2.47
CA PHE A 143 -19.81 -36.19 -2.73
C PHE A 143 -19.22 -34.91 -3.34
N LEU A 144 -18.04 -34.49 -2.90
CA LEU A 144 -17.35 -33.35 -3.53
C LEU A 144 -17.01 -33.70 -4.99
N GLU A 145 -16.54 -34.91 -5.26
CA GLU A 145 -16.21 -35.39 -6.61
C GLU A 145 -17.48 -35.48 -7.49
N GLN A 146 -18.61 -35.96 -6.96
CA GLN A 146 -19.90 -35.98 -7.69
C GLN A 146 -20.45 -34.58 -8.02
N ILE A 147 -20.27 -33.60 -7.13
CA ILE A 147 -20.66 -32.20 -7.41
C ILE A 147 -19.87 -31.66 -8.62
N ILE A 148 -18.65 -32.17 -8.82
CA ILE A 148 -17.67 -31.67 -9.78
C ILE A 148 -17.76 -32.41 -11.11
N GLU A 149 -17.78 -33.75 -11.10
CA GLU A 149 -17.87 -34.59 -12.30
C GLU A 149 -19.19 -34.38 -13.06
N GLY A 150 -20.25 -33.93 -12.39
CA GLY A 150 -21.54 -33.62 -13.01
C GLY A 150 -21.65 -32.24 -13.66
N ASN A 151 -20.58 -31.42 -13.73
CA ASN A 151 -20.69 -30.02 -14.15
C ASN A 151 -19.50 -29.53 -15.02
N GLU A 152 -19.75 -29.31 -16.31
CA GLU A 152 -18.82 -28.64 -17.23
C GLU A 152 -18.53 -27.18 -16.81
N GLY A 153 -19.53 -26.48 -16.26
CA GLY A 153 -19.38 -25.09 -15.79
C GLY A 153 -18.44 -24.91 -14.60
N LEU A 154 -17.95 -25.99 -13.99
CA LEU A 154 -16.94 -25.90 -12.94
C LEU A 154 -15.50 -25.88 -13.50
N ALA A 155 -15.26 -26.53 -14.64
CA ALA A 155 -14.00 -26.42 -15.36
C ALA A 155 -13.82 -25.00 -15.95
N GLU A 156 -14.90 -24.38 -16.40
CA GLU A 156 -14.92 -22.99 -16.89
C GLU A 156 -14.63 -21.97 -15.77
N ARG A 157 -15.00 -22.26 -14.53
CA ARG A 157 -14.62 -21.44 -13.35
C ARG A 157 -13.14 -21.51 -13.04
N THR A 158 -12.56 -22.71 -13.11
CA THR A 158 -11.12 -22.88 -12.96
C THR A 158 -10.42 -22.06 -14.04
N LYS A 159 -10.92 -22.10 -15.29
CA LYS A 159 -10.41 -21.25 -16.38
C LYS A 159 -10.50 -19.76 -16.07
N ALA A 160 -11.65 -19.20 -15.67
CA ALA A 160 -11.74 -17.77 -15.39
C ALA A 160 -10.85 -17.31 -14.22
N LYS A 161 -10.69 -18.16 -13.20
CA LYS A 161 -9.76 -17.90 -12.11
C LYS A 161 -8.31 -18.02 -12.55
N ASP A 162 -7.98 -19.00 -13.39
CA ASP A 162 -6.66 -19.17 -13.98
C ASP A 162 -6.32 -17.98 -14.88
N THR A 163 -7.26 -17.52 -15.72
CA THR A 163 -7.13 -16.31 -16.53
C THR A 163 -6.90 -15.07 -15.68
N LEU A 164 -7.68 -14.88 -14.60
CA LEU A 164 -7.46 -13.76 -13.66
C LEU A 164 -6.12 -13.84 -12.96
N LYS A 165 -5.64 -15.06 -12.67
CA LYS A 165 -4.32 -15.28 -12.11
C LYS A 165 -3.22 -14.97 -13.12
N GLU A 166 -3.37 -15.39 -14.38
CA GLU A 166 -2.44 -15.05 -15.47
C GLU A 166 -2.36 -13.53 -15.68
N ILE A 167 -3.50 -12.83 -15.64
CA ILE A 167 -3.55 -11.37 -15.69
C ILE A 167 -2.80 -10.76 -14.49
N ALA A 168 -3.05 -11.26 -13.26
CA ALA A 168 -2.40 -10.76 -12.06
C ALA A 168 -0.89 -11.03 -12.05
N ASP A 169 -0.45 -12.19 -12.55
CA ASP A 169 0.97 -12.59 -12.61
C ASP A 169 1.74 -11.77 -13.69
N LYS A 170 1.04 -11.11 -14.62
CA LYS A 170 1.64 -10.23 -15.64
C LYS A 170 2.01 -8.84 -15.15
N VAL A 171 1.33 -8.38 -14.12
CA VAL A 171 1.51 -7.06 -13.54
C VAL A 171 2.31 -7.18 -12.25
N ASP A 172 3.45 -6.52 -12.20
CA ASP A 172 4.31 -6.48 -11.00
C ASP A 172 4.00 -5.21 -10.20
N TYR A 173 2.75 -5.14 -9.71
CA TYR A 173 2.28 -4.00 -8.92
C TYR A 173 1.85 -4.45 -7.54
N GLN A 174 2.15 -3.61 -6.55
CA GLN A 174 1.40 -3.65 -5.31
C GLN A 174 0.19 -2.72 -5.41
N PHE A 175 -0.99 -3.28 -5.20
CA PHE A 175 -2.24 -2.54 -5.39
C PHE A 175 -2.59 -1.71 -4.15
N LEU A 176 -2.96 -0.44 -4.37
CA LEU A 176 -3.53 0.45 -3.37
C LEU A 176 -4.91 0.92 -3.83
N TYR A 177 -5.97 0.45 -3.18
CA TYR A 177 -7.34 0.81 -3.51
C TYR A 177 -7.91 1.81 -2.50
N LEU A 178 -8.28 2.99 -2.98
CA LEU A 178 -8.77 4.14 -2.23
C LEU A 178 -10.23 4.41 -2.62
N PRO A 179 -11.21 3.80 -1.93
CA PRO A 179 -12.63 4.09 -2.19
C PRO A 179 -12.98 5.53 -1.81
N THR A 180 -14.17 5.96 -2.23
CA THR A 180 -14.77 7.23 -1.77
C THR A 180 -14.80 7.26 -0.23
N PHE A 181 -14.02 8.14 0.40
CA PHE A 181 -13.81 8.16 1.85
C PHE A 181 -15.07 8.44 2.68
N ARG A 182 -16.09 9.11 2.11
CA ARG A 182 -17.41 9.26 2.77
C ARG A 182 -18.01 7.89 3.15
N ARG A 183 -17.84 6.87 2.30
CA ARG A 183 -18.36 5.52 2.55
C ARG A 183 -17.56 4.80 3.63
N VAL A 184 -16.24 4.99 3.65
CA VAL A 184 -15.36 4.43 4.69
C VAL A 184 -15.76 4.95 6.07
N GLU A 185 -16.03 6.25 6.26
CA GLU A 185 -16.44 6.74 7.58
C GLU A 185 -17.87 6.36 7.99
N GLN A 186 -18.79 6.23 7.03
CA GLN A 186 -20.19 5.85 7.31
C GLN A 186 -20.33 4.37 7.67
N ASP A 187 -19.66 3.48 6.94
CA ASP A 187 -19.74 2.03 7.18
C ASP A 187 -19.22 1.66 8.58
N PHE A 188 -18.18 2.34 9.07
CA PHE A 188 -17.64 2.13 10.43
C PHE A 188 -18.59 2.64 11.53
N LYS A 189 -19.30 3.75 11.31
CA LYS A 189 -20.27 4.30 12.29
C LYS A 189 -21.56 3.49 12.36
N GLU A 190 -22.04 2.96 11.23
CA GLU A 190 -23.28 2.19 11.17
C GLU A 190 -23.16 0.78 11.75
N LEU A 191 -21.96 0.19 11.73
CA LEU A 191 -21.71 -1.17 12.23
C LEU A 191 -21.41 -1.24 13.73
N GLY A 192 -21.20 -0.12 14.42
CA GLY A 192 -20.91 -0.11 15.87
C GLY A 192 -19.64 -0.88 16.26
N LEU A 193 -18.76 -1.13 15.29
CA LEU A 193 -17.50 -1.85 15.48
C LEU A 193 -16.44 -0.84 15.93
N ASP A 194 -16.12 -0.88 17.23
CA ASP A 194 -14.85 -0.38 17.72
C ASP A 194 -13.70 -1.16 17.04
N HIS A 195 -12.55 -0.50 16.88
CA HIS A 195 -11.37 -0.87 16.10
C HIS A 195 -10.70 -2.25 16.40
N GLN A 196 -11.34 -3.21 17.07
CA GLN A 196 -10.70 -4.42 17.59
C GLN A 196 -11.02 -5.74 16.87
N ASP A 197 -12.03 -5.81 16.01
CA ASP A 197 -12.38 -7.09 15.34
C ASP A 197 -11.91 -7.12 13.89
N GLY A 198 -10.64 -7.51 13.72
CA GLY A 198 -10.04 -7.84 12.45
C GLY A 198 -10.51 -9.20 11.93
N GLU A 199 -11.52 -9.21 11.07
CA GLU A 199 -11.69 -10.27 10.07
C GLU A 199 -12.52 -9.77 8.88
N PHE A 200 -11.94 -9.85 7.68
CA PHE A 200 -12.46 -9.52 6.35
C PHE A 200 -12.44 -8.04 5.92
N ILE A 201 -11.37 -7.65 5.22
CA ILE A 201 -11.32 -7.28 3.78
C ILE A 201 -9.82 -7.08 3.45
N HIS A 202 -9.35 -7.65 2.33
CA HIS A 202 -8.00 -7.58 1.75
C HIS A 202 -7.01 -6.55 2.34
N ASP A 203 -5.76 -7.00 2.59
CA ASP A 203 -4.56 -6.25 3.02
C ASP A 203 -4.19 -4.98 2.21
N ASN A 204 -4.97 -4.62 1.17
CA ASN A 204 -4.65 -3.58 0.19
C ASN A 204 -5.70 -2.45 0.10
N ALA A 205 -6.77 -2.50 0.89
CA ALA A 205 -7.67 -1.35 1.08
C ALA A 205 -7.16 -0.51 2.26
N ILE A 206 -7.16 0.82 2.15
CA ILE A 206 -6.94 1.71 3.31
C ILE A 206 -8.12 1.53 4.28
N ASN A 207 -7.99 0.52 5.14
CA ASN A 207 -8.54 0.50 6.49
C ASN A 207 -7.49 1.06 7.47
N PHE A 208 -6.64 1.98 6.99
CA PHE A 208 -5.53 2.56 7.73
C PHE A 208 -6.10 3.55 8.74
N GLY A 209 -6.26 3.11 9.98
CA GLY A 209 -6.62 3.97 11.09
C GLY A 209 -5.47 4.92 11.44
N MET A 210 -5.74 5.98 12.20
CA MET A 210 -4.65 6.80 12.77
C MET A 210 -3.76 5.99 13.72
N GLY A 211 -4.28 4.92 14.31
CA GLY A 211 -3.47 3.94 15.04
C GLY A 211 -2.43 3.23 14.16
N ASP A 212 -2.74 2.94 12.89
CA ASP A 212 -1.79 2.30 11.97
C ASP A 212 -0.70 3.29 11.54
N VAL A 213 -1.06 4.55 11.28
CA VAL A 213 -0.09 5.62 11.01
C VAL A 213 0.88 5.76 12.18
N ASP A 214 0.35 5.91 13.39
CA ASP A 214 1.16 6.09 14.60
C ASP A 214 2.07 4.88 14.84
N THR A 215 1.55 3.67 14.62
CA THR A 215 2.34 2.44 14.69
C THR A 215 3.47 2.43 13.66
N LYS A 216 3.22 2.85 12.42
CA LYS A 216 4.28 2.89 11.38
C LYS A 216 5.34 3.94 11.66
N ILE A 217 4.94 5.12 12.15
CA ILE A 217 5.89 6.14 12.60
C ILE A 217 6.74 5.60 13.75
N LYS A 218 6.13 4.90 14.72
CA LYS A 218 6.87 4.24 15.82
C LYS A 218 7.82 3.17 15.32
N GLU A 219 7.38 2.26 14.45
CA GLU A 219 8.22 1.20 13.89
C GLU A 219 9.48 1.77 13.20
N ILE A 220 9.34 2.77 12.33
CA ILE A 220 10.48 3.34 11.60
C ILE A 220 11.41 4.14 12.54
N THR A 221 10.86 4.89 13.49
CA THR A 221 11.67 5.62 14.49
C THR A 221 12.40 4.67 15.44
N GLU A 222 11.75 3.60 15.89
CA GLU A 222 12.36 2.53 16.69
C GLU A 222 13.45 1.77 15.92
N GLU A 223 13.27 1.52 14.61
CA GLU A 223 14.29 0.92 13.74
C GLU A 223 15.55 1.79 13.69
N ILE A 224 15.40 3.11 13.50
CA ILE A 224 16.52 4.06 13.50
C ILE A 224 17.21 4.10 14.87
N VAL A 225 16.45 4.12 15.98
CA VAL A 225 17.03 4.17 17.34
C VAL A 225 17.75 2.86 17.68
N LYS A 226 17.13 1.70 17.44
CA LYS A 226 17.70 0.39 17.77
C LYS A 226 18.98 0.12 16.99
N SER A 227 18.97 0.40 15.69
CA SER A 227 20.15 0.24 14.84
C SER A 227 21.30 1.15 15.28
N SER A 228 21.00 2.38 15.70
CA SER A 228 22.00 3.30 16.28
C SER A 228 22.66 2.70 17.53
N VAL A 229 21.87 2.13 18.46
CA VAL A 229 22.38 1.53 19.71
C VAL A 229 23.24 0.28 19.46
N GLU A 230 22.78 -0.63 18.59
CA GLU A 230 23.54 -1.84 18.22
C GLU A 230 24.89 -1.45 17.61
N TRP A 231 24.88 -0.40 16.80
CA TRP A 231 26.09 0.11 16.18
C TRP A 231 27.04 0.76 17.19
N PHE A 232 26.55 1.56 18.15
CA PHE A 232 27.41 2.17 19.17
C PHE A 232 28.20 1.09 19.93
N SER A 233 27.56 -0.03 20.21
CA SER A 233 28.21 -1.19 20.83
C SER A 233 29.33 -1.76 19.96
N LYS A 234 29.11 -1.86 18.64
CA LYS A 234 30.11 -2.32 17.68
C LYS A 234 31.32 -1.38 17.61
N VAL A 235 31.08 -0.07 17.53
CA VAL A 235 32.18 0.91 17.41
C VAL A 235 32.95 1.11 18.69
N ASN A 236 32.32 1.00 19.85
CA ASN A 236 33.06 0.93 21.10
C ASN A 236 34.01 -0.29 21.11
N GLY A 237 33.58 -1.44 20.60
CA GLY A 237 34.44 -2.62 20.44
C GLY A 237 35.60 -2.41 19.46
N GLU A 238 35.33 -1.82 18.30
CA GLU A 238 36.35 -1.51 17.29
C GLU A 238 37.34 -0.44 17.81
N MET A 239 36.86 0.59 18.50
CA MET A 239 37.67 1.64 19.13
C MET A 239 38.61 1.06 20.18
N LEU A 240 38.14 0.13 21.03
CA LEU A 240 39.01 -0.56 21.99
C LEU A 240 40.12 -1.36 21.29
N SER A 241 39.82 -1.96 20.14
CA SER A 241 40.82 -2.68 19.34
C SER A 241 41.85 -1.72 18.75
N GLN A 242 41.41 -0.58 18.21
CA GLN A 242 42.31 0.47 17.69
C GLN A 242 43.17 1.14 18.78
N LEU A 243 42.67 1.22 20.01
CA LEU A 243 43.46 1.70 21.15
C LEU A 243 44.61 0.75 21.50
N VAL A 244 44.47 -0.55 21.20
CA VAL A 244 45.52 -1.57 21.41
C VAL A 244 46.48 -1.63 20.22
N ASP A 245 45.94 -1.65 19.00
CA ASP A 245 46.71 -1.85 17.76
C ASP A 245 47.30 -0.54 17.18
N GLY A 246 46.86 0.60 17.69
CA GLY A 246 47.17 1.94 17.18
C GLY A 246 46.14 2.43 16.16
N PHE A 247 45.86 3.74 16.16
CA PHE A 247 44.96 4.33 15.18
C PHE A 247 45.65 4.46 13.82
N SER A 248 44.94 4.09 12.75
CA SER A 248 45.32 4.44 11.40
C SER A 248 44.19 5.23 10.75
N VAL A 249 44.45 6.52 10.51
CA VAL A 249 43.51 7.40 9.80
C VAL A 249 43.87 7.37 8.32
N ASP A 250 43.13 6.59 7.55
CA ASP A 250 43.23 6.62 6.09
C ASP A 250 42.50 7.85 5.49
N GLU A 251 42.73 8.10 4.20
CA GLU A 251 42.09 9.20 3.48
C GLU A 251 40.57 9.04 3.33
N ASP A 252 40.02 7.84 3.52
CA ASP A 252 38.59 7.60 3.39
C ASP A 252 37.84 7.97 4.67
N LEU A 253 38.42 7.71 5.85
CA LEU A 253 37.92 8.23 7.13
C LEU A 253 37.97 9.76 7.19
N LYS A 254 38.98 10.40 6.58
CA LYS A 254 39.01 11.87 6.52
C LYS A 254 37.93 12.45 5.62
N LYS A 255 37.55 11.75 4.54
CA LYS A 255 36.47 12.20 3.64
C LYS A 255 35.09 12.10 4.28
N SER A 256 34.84 11.10 5.12
CA SER A 256 33.51 10.93 5.74
C SER A 256 33.16 12.05 6.74
N ILE A 257 34.15 12.78 7.27
CA ILE A 257 33.97 13.87 8.25
C ILE A 257 33.78 15.24 7.57
N LYS A 258 33.68 15.30 6.23
CA LYS A 258 33.60 16.59 5.51
C LYS A 258 32.24 17.29 5.59
N ASN A 259 31.23 16.69 6.21
CA ASN A 259 29.89 17.27 6.32
C ASN A 259 29.58 17.67 7.78
N PRO A 260 29.74 18.96 8.14
CA PRO A 260 29.48 19.45 9.50
C PRO A 260 28.05 19.21 9.99
N ASP A 261 27.05 19.30 9.10
CA ASP A 261 25.64 19.10 9.47
C ASP A 261 25.37 17.66 9.89
N ALA A 262 25.94 16.68 9.15
CA ALA A 262 25.85 15.27 9.52
C ALA A 262 26.50 15.00 10.88
N ILE A 263 27.65 15.63 11.15
CA ILE A 263 28.36 15.47 12.43
C ILE A 263 27.54 16.05 13.57
N LYS A 264 26.95 17.23 13.38
CA LYS A 264 26.08 17.85 14.35
C LYS A 264 24.90 16.93 14.71
N ILE A 265 24.21 16.38 13.71
CA ILE A 265 23.09 15.45 13.93
C ILE A 265 23.54 14.23 14.73
N VAL A 266 24.70 13.65 14.40
CA VAL A 266 25.19 12.48 15.14
C VAL A 266 25.62 12.81 16.57
N LEU A 267 26.25 13.96 16.78
CA LEU A 267 26.59 14.44 18.13
C LEU A 267 25.34 14.70 18.96
N ASP A 268 24.27 15.22 18.35
CA ASP A 268 22.99 15.43 19.03
C ASP A 268 22.28 14.10 19.34
N ARG A 269 22.39 13.08 18.48
CA ARG A 269 21.85 11.73 18.72
C ARG A 269 22.50 11.01 19.90
N ILE A 270 23.75 11.34 20.24
CA ILE A 270 24.41 10.84 21.46
C ILE A 270 23.75 11.41 22.73
N GLY A 271 22.96 12.49 22.58
CA GLY A 271 22.15 13.10 23.62
C GLY A 271 22.98 13.96 24.58
N ASP A 272 22.49 14.09 25.82
CA ASP A 272 23.10 14.88 26.90
C ASP A 272 24.36 14.24 27.50
N ASN A 273 24.84 13.13 26.93
CA ASN A 273 26.03 12.43 27.41
C ASN A 273 27.35 13.18 27.12
N ILE A 274 27.27 14.25 26.33
CA ILE A 274 28.38 15.15 26.02
C ILE A 274 27.89 16.58 26.27
N ASP A 275 28.63 17.36 27.06
CA ASP A 275 28.28 18.77 27.28
C ASP A 275 28.27 19.54 25.96
N GLU A 276 27.32 20.47 25.81
CA GLU A 276 27.18 21.32 24.63
C GLU A 276 28.47 22.09 24.28
N GLU A 277 29.27 22.46 25.29
CA GLU A 277 30.58 23.08 25.07
C GLU A 277 31.53 22.18 24.25
N TYR A 278 31.59 20.88 24.55
CA TYR A 278 32.44 19.95 23.81
C TYR A 278 31.89 19.65 22.43
N LYS A 279 30.56 19.61 22.25
CA LYS A 279 29.95 19.49 20.91
C LYS A 279 30.36 20.65 20.01
N HIS A 280 30.26 21.88 20.51
CA HIS A 280 30.71 23.07 19.78
C HIS A 280 32.19 23.02 19.43
N ARG A 281 33.06 22.66 20.39
CA ARG A 281 34.51 22.55 20.14
C ARG A 281 34.84 21.48 19.11
N ILE A 282 34.12 20.35 19.09
CA ILE A 282 34.32 19.31 18.08
C ILE A 282 33.92 19.83 16.69
N LEU A 283 32.79 20.52 16.58
CA LEU A 283 32.35 21.13 15.32
C LEU A 283 33.35 22.18 14.83
N ASP A 284 33.82 23.07 15.71
CA ASP A 284 34.84 24.08 15.38
C ASP A 284 36.13 23.44 14.84
N LEU A 285 36.61 22.35 15.45
CA LEU A 285 37.80 21.61 15.01
C LEU A 285 37.64 20.97 13.62
N VAL A 286 36.43 20.52 13.30
CA VAL A 286 36.12 19.94 11.99
C VAL A 286 36.02 21.04 10.94
N GLU A 287 35.33 22.14 11.24
CA GLU A 287 35.15 23.28 10.33
C GLU A 287 36.47 24.00 10.04
N SER A 288 37.34 24.17 11.05
CA SER A 288 38.65 24.80 10.88
C SER A 288 39.67 23.88 10.17
N GLY A 289 39.42 22.57 10.18
CA GLY A 289 40.35 21.57 9.68
C GLY A 289 41.51 21.25 10.64
N ASP A 290 41.58 21.89 11.81
CA ASP A 290 42.62 21.66 12.83
C ASP A 290 42.56 20.23 13.39
N ILE A 291 41.42 19.54 13.23
CA ILE A 291 41.27 18.13 13.59
C ILE A 291 42.33 17.25 12.89
N TYR A 292 42.81 17.63 11.70
CA TYR A 292 43.77 16.86 10.90
C TYR A 292 45.24 17.05 11.30
N ASP A 293 45.54 17.82 12.35
CA ASP A 293 46.90 18.08 12.86
C ASP A 293 47.62 16.85 13.47
N GLY A 294 47.05 15.65 13.35
CA GLY A 294 47.59 14.40 13.91
C GLY A 294 47.39 14.24 15.43
N ARG A 295 46.89 15.27 16.12
CA ARG A 295 46.60 15.23 17.57
C ARG A 295 45.25 14.62 17.92
N HIS A 296 44.37 14.50 16.93
CA HIS A 296 42.97 14.11 17.11
C HIS A 296 42.62 12.82 16.35
N GLU A 297 43.59 11.95 16.05
CA GLU A 297 43.36 10.67 15.36
C GLU A 297 42.27 9.80 15.99
N PRO A 298 42.18 9.66 17.35
CA PRO A 298 41.07 8.92 17.97
C PRO A 298 39.71 9.57 17.72
N LEU A 299 39.66 10.90 17.74
CA LEU A 299 38.43 11.67 17.52
C LEU A 299 37.98 11.57 16.05
N ILE A 300 38.93 11.64 15.11
CA ILE A 300 38.67 11.40 13.69
C ILE A 300 38.09 10.01 13.50
N TYR A 301 38.74 8.97 14.03
CA TYR A 301 38.26 7.61 13.91
C TYR A 301 36.84 7.45 14.46
N PHE A 302 36.55 8.08 15.60
CA PHE A 302 35.24 8.03 16.23
C PHE A 302 34.16 8.76 15.39
N ILE A 303 34.42 10.00 14.94
CA ILE A 303 33.46 10.79 14.15
C ILE A 303 33.25 10.18 12.75
N ALA A 304 34.30 9.67 12.12
CA ALA A 304 34.19 9.02 10.82
C ALA A 304 33.27 7.79 10.88
N ASN A 305 33.43 6.99 11.94
CA ASN A 305 32.56 5.85 12.17
C ASN A 305 31.13 6.31 12.45
N LEU A 306 30.94 7.30 13.31
CA LEU A 306 29.63 7.89 13.61
C LEU A 306 28.90 8.38 12.35
N THR A 307 29.63 9.04 11.45
CA THR A 307 29.06 9.56 10.20
C THR A 307 28.66 8.42 9.25
N LYS A 308 29.42 7.31 9.25
CA LYS A 308 29.08 6.10 8.48
C LYS A 308 27.74 5.48 8.91
N VAL A 309 27.34 5.61 10.17
CA VAL A 309 26.02 5.16 10.67
C VAL A 309 24.92 6.03 10.15
N TYR A 310 25.13 7.33 10.29
CA TYR A 310 24.17 8.31 9.84
C TYR A 310 23.88 8.09 8.37
N GLU A 311 24.91 7.82 7.58
CA GLU A 311 24.77 7.49 6.16
C GLU A 311 23.97 6.20 5.90
N GLN A 312 24.06 5.18 6.78
CA GLN A 312 23.24 3.96 6.70
C GLN A 312 21.78 4.18 7.10
N GLN A 313 21.48 5.14 7.98
CA GLN A 313 20.11 5.47 8.42
C GLN A 313 19.48 6.62 7.63
N LYS A 314 20.28 7.30 6.81
CA LYS A 314 19.89 8.46 6.03
C LYS A 314 18.67 8.22 5.17
N GLU A 315 18.52 7.01 4.62
CA GLU A 315 17.34 6.65 3.82
C GLU A 315 16.05 6.74 4.64
N ASN A 316 16.01 6.13 5.84
CA ASN A 316 14.86 6.21 6.74
C ASN A 316 14.61 7.65 7.22
N ASP A 317 15.67 8.39 7.56
CA ASP A 317 15.56 9.80 7.94
C ASP A 317 14.95 10.64 6.79
N THR A 318 15.42 10.42 5.57
CA THR A 318 14.93 11.11 4.36
C THR A 318 13.45 10.78 4.10
N CYS A 319 13.06 9.51 4.23
CA CYS A 319 11.67 9.10 4.08
C CYS A 319 10.74 9.81 5.07
N ILE A 320 11.15 9.95 6.34
CA ILE A 320 10.36 10.66 7.35
C ILE A 320 10.33 12.16 7.04
N GLN A 321 11.46 12.77 6.66
CA GLN A 321 11.52 14.17 6.26
C GLN A 321 10.54 14.45 5.11
N GLU A 322 10.66 13.73 3.98
CA GLU A 322 9.80 13.88 2.81
C GLU A 322 8.32 13.67 3.14
N PHE A 323 8.01 12.65 3.96
CA PHE A 323 6.68 12.41 4.49
C PHE A 323 6.12 13.64 5.23
N THR A 324 6.89 14.21 6.18
CA THR A 324 6.44 15.37 6.96
C THR A 324 6.31 16.62 6.10
N GLU A 325 7.22 16.84 5.15
CA GLU A 325 7.21 17.98 4.23
C GLU A 325 5.97 17.98 3.34
N VAL A 326 5.65 16.82 2.75
CA VAL A 326 4.47 16.68 1.91
C VAL A 326 3.20 16.85 2.74
N CYS A 327 3.09 16.17 3.90
CA CYS A 327 1.93 16.33 4.79
C CYS A 327 1.72 17.79 5.22
N ASN A 328 2.79 18.56 5.43
CA ASN A 328 2.71 19.97 5.84
C ASN A 328 2.05 20.89 4.82
N ARG A 329 1.92 20.48 3.55
CA ARG A 329 1.14 21.19 2.52
C ARG A 329 -0.36 21.04 2.74
N TYR A 330 -0.76 19.99 3.45
CA TYR A 330 -2.14 19.59 3.73
C TYR A 330 -2.53 19.74 5.21
N LEU A 331 -1.74 20.47 5.98
CA LEU A 331 -2.03 20.81 7.37
C LEU A 331 -2.16 22.32 7.49
N GLY A 332 -3.39 22.80 7.69
CA GLY A 332 -3.72 24.22 7.69
C GLY A 332 -3.07 24.98 8.85
N ASP A 333 -3.69 24.95 10.03
CA ASP A 333 -3.17 25.61 11.24
C ASP A 333 -2.14 24.78 12.03
N LYS A 334 -1.84 23.59 11.52
CA LYS A 334 -0.97 22.57 12.13
C LYS A 334 0.23 22.30 11.23
N MET A 335 1.24 21.66 11.79
CA MET A 335 2.37 21.14 11.04
C MET A 335 2.94 19.91 11.75
N MET A 336 3.38 18.94 10.96
CA MET A 336 4.18 17.81 11.40
C MET A 336 5.66 18.22 11.41
N VAL A 337 6.35 17.91 12.50
CA VAL A 337 7.74 18.25 12.74
C VAL A 337 8.49 16.98 13.05
N TYR A 338 9.44 16.66 12.19
CA TYR A 338 10.43 15.63 12.44
C TYR A 338 11.67 16.24 13.08
N ASN A 339 12.11 15.66 14.19
CA ASN A 339 13.36 16.00 14.86
C ASN A 339 14.34 14.84 14.61
N GLU A 340 15.29 15.05 13.70
CA GLU A 340 16.33 14.07 13.31
C GLU A 340 17.28 13.71 14.45
N SER A 341 17.53 14.65 15.36
CA SER A 341 18.42 14.45 16.51
C SER A 341 17.79 13.49 17.52
N ASN A 342 16.50 13.65 17.79
CA ASN A 342 15.76 12.83 18.75
C ASN A 342 14.99 11.67 18.11
N VAL A 343 14.97 11.61 16.78
CA VAL A 343 14.19 10.65 15.98
C VAL A 343 12.72 10.63 16.41
N THR A 344 12.12 11.82 16.51
CA THR A 344 10.71 11.97 16.93
C THR A 344 9.90 12.74 15.91
N VAL A 345 8.67 12.30 15.67
CA VAL A 345 7.69 13.00 14.82
C VAL A 345 6.58 13.52 15.72
N ASN A 346 6.31 14.81 15.67
CA ASN A 346 5.26 15.46 16.46
C ASN A 346 4.38 16.33 15.57
N ILE A 347 3.10 16.46 15.91
CA ILE A 347 2.21 17.43 15.27
C ILE A 347 2.04 18.62 16.21
N VAL A 348 2.26 19.83 15.72
CA VAL A 348 2.16 21.07 16.49
C VAL A 348 1.28 22.10 15.80
N ARG A 349 0.71 23.04 16.56
CA ARG A 349 0.01 24.20 15.99
C ARG A 349 1.01 25.26 15.55
N ARG A 350 0.85 25.77 14.33
CA ARG A 350 1.72 26.83 13.75
C ARG A 350 1.74 28.11 14.58
N LYS A 351 0.66 28.41 15.32
CA LYS A 351 0.52 29.66 16.08
C LYS A 351 1.33 29.70 17.38
N ASN A 352 1.55 28.57 18.03
CA ASN A 352 2.10 28.53 19.39
C ASN A 352 2.93 27.28 19.71
N ASN A 353 3.23 26.44 18.72
CA ASN A 353 3.99 25.21 18.85
C ASN A 353 3.45 24.21 19.89
N ARG A 354 2.16 24.32 20.24
CA ARG A 354 1.52 23.37 21.15
C ARG A 354 1.30 22.04 20.43
N LEU A 355 1.65 20.95 21.10
CA LEU A 355 1.41 19.59 20.63
C LEU A 355 -0.09 19.35 20.36
N VAL A 356 -0.34 18.62 19.28
CA VAL A 356 -1.65 18.21 18.80
C VAL A 356 -1.65 16.70 18.70
N ASP A 357 -2.68 16.10 19.29
CA ASP A 357 -2.92 14.67 19.16
C ASP A 357 -3.41 14.36 17.73
N ILE A 358 -2.82 13.34 17.11
CA ILE A 358 -3.19 12.87 15.76
C ILE A 358 -4.67 12.50 15.66
N GLU A 359 -5.29 12.09 16.77
CA GLU A 359 -6.72 11.77 16.79
C GLU A 359 -7.64 12.98 16.67
N THR A 360 -7.12 14.18 16.96
CA THR A 360 -7.89 15.43 16.90
C THR A 360 -7.86 16.11 15.53
N LEU A 361 -7.17 15.51 14.56
CA LEU A 361 -7.12 15.98 13.18
C LEU A 361 -8.49 15.88 12.49
N SER A 362 -8.73 16.74 11.51
CA SER A 362 -9.90 16.62 10.65
C SER A 362 -9.81 15.36 9.77
N SER A 363 -10.95 14.86 9.30
CA SER A 363 -11.01 13.66 8.44
C SER A 363 -10.16 13.81 7.18
N GLY A 364 -10.20 14.98 6.52
CA GLY A 364 -9.35 15.26 5.36
C GLY A 364 -7.84 15.23 5.69
N GLU A 365 -7.43 15.78 6.84
CA GLU A 365 -6.04 15.71 7.29
C GLU A 365 -5.60 14.27 7.59
N LYS A 366 -6.45 13.50 8.28
CA LYS A 366 -6.22 12.08 8.58
C LYS A 366 -6.08 11.25 7.29
N GLN A 367 -6.93 11.51 6.31
CA GLN A 367 -6.89 10.85 5.00
C GLN A 367 -5.56 11.11 4.28
N ILE A 368 -5.13 12.37 4.22
CA ILE A 368 -3.88 12.74 3.55
C ILE A 368 -2.67 12.12 4.27
N ILE A 369 -2.63 12.20 5.59
CA ILE A 369 -1.55 11.61 6.38
C ILE A 369 -1.48 10.09 6.18
N SER A 370 -2.62 9.40 6.16
CA SER A 370 -2.67 7.95 5.93
C SER A 370 -2.10 7.58 4.56
N LEU A 371 -2.50 8.32 3.53
CA LEU A 371 -2.04 8.11 2.17
C LEU A 371 -0.53 8.29 2.05
N PHE A 372 0.00 9.43 2.53
CA PHE A 372 1.42 9.69 2.43
C PHE A 372 2.26 8.85 3.39
N ALA A 373 1.71 8.38 4.51
CA ALA A 373 2.38 7.39 5.36
C ALA A 373 2.57 6.08 4.58
N LYS A 374 1.55 5.63 3.83
CA LYS A 374 1.66 4.45 2.96
C LYS A 374 2.69 4.65 1.83
N LEU A 375 2.78 5.85 1.27
CA LEU A 375 3.71 6.15 0.17
C LEU A 375 5.16 6.31 0.62
N TYR A 376 5.42 6.98 1.74
CA TYR A 376 6.79 7.35 2.15
C TYR A 376 7.36 6.48 3.26
N LEU A 377 6.53 5.96 4.17
CA LEU A 377 7.02 5.18 5.32
C LEU A 377 7.03 3.67 5.07
N GLN A 378 6.52 3.21 3.94
CA GLN A 378 6.60 1.81 3.54
C GLN A 378 7.66 1.64 2.45
N LYS A 379 8.40 0.53 2.51
CA LYS A 379 9.47 0.18 1.56
C LYS A 379 8.91 -0.41 0.25
N ASP A 380 7.62 -0.20 0.02
CA ASP A 380 6.87 -0.69 -1.11
C ASP A 380 7.23 0.16 -2.35
N GLU A 381 7.79 -0.49 -3.36
CA GLU A 381 8.06 0.13 -4.64
C GLU A 381 7.07 -0.40 -5.67
N ASN A 382 6.77 0.41 -6.70
CA ASN A 382 5.86 0.05 -7.79
C ASN A 382 4.37 -0.11 -7.40
N LEU A 383 3.79 0.93 -6.80
CA LEU A 383 2.37 0.95 -6.43
C LEU A 383 1.45 1.23 -7.64
N ALA A 384 0.39 0.44 -7.77
CA ALA A 384 -0.77 0.72 -8.62
C ALA A 384 -1.89 1.32 -7.77
N ILE A 385 -2.15 2.61 -7.94
CA ILE A 385 -3.09 3.38 -7.13
C ILE A 385 -4.41 3.52 -7.88
N PHE A 386 -5.49 3.06 -7.25
CA PHE A 386 -6.86 3.18 -7.72
C PHE A 386 -7.59 4.14 -6.78
N PHE A 387 -7.98 5.33 -7.28
CA PHE A 387 -8.53 6.39 -6.43
C PHE A 387 -9.92 6.82 -6.89
N ASP A 388 -10.94 6.56 -6.07
CA ASP A 388 -12.32 6.94 -6.35
C ASP A 388 -12.73 8.21 -5.61
N GLU A 389 -13.07 9.26 -6.36
CA GLU A 389 -13.45 10.60 -5.91
C GLU A 389 -12.53 11.18 -4.82
N PRO A 390 -11.23 11.34 -5.13
CA PRO A 390 -10.23 11.87 -4.18
C PRO A 390 -10.58 13.25 -3.62
N GLU A 391 -11.42 14.04 -4.31
CA GLU A 391 -11.83 15.39 -3.94
C GLU A 391 -12.69 15.48 -2.67
N LEU A 392 -13.32 14.38 -2.26
CA LEU A 392 -14.26 14.39 -1.13
C LEU A 392 -13.53 14.77 0.16
N SER A 393 -14.04 15.79 0.84
CA SER A 393 -13.48 16.34 2.10
C SER A 393 -12.17 17.12 1.99
N LEU A 394 -11.70 17.44 0.77
CA LEU A 394 -10.50 18.25 0.54
C LEU A 394 -10.83 19.69 0.09
N SER A 395 -9.99 20.65 0.48
CA SER A 395 -10.06 22.01 -0.06
C SER A 395 -9.66 22.06 -1.54
N ILE A 396 -10.02 23.14 -2.24
CA ILE A 396 -9.71 23.32 -3.67
C ILE A 396 -8.19 23.31 -3.89
N GLU A 397 -7.43 23.96 -3.01
CA GLU A 397 -5.97 24.01 -3.10
C GLU A 397 -5.36 22.62 -2.97
N TRP A 398 -5.90 21.78 -2.07
CA TRP A 398 -5.41 20.41 -1.88
C TRP A 398 -5.77 19.50 -3.05
N GLN A 399 -6.95 19.68 -3.64
CA GLN A 399 -7.36 18.94 -4.84
C GLN A 399 -6.35 19.14 -5.98
N LYS A 400 -5.88 20.38 -6.19
CA LYS A 400 -4.92 20.71 -7.25
C LYS A 400 -3.55 20.05 -7.08
N SER A 401 -3.12 19.85 -5.83
CA SER A 401 -1.78 19.32 -5.53
C SER A 401 -1.76 17.81 -5.28
N LEU A 402 -2.89 17.18 -4.95
CA LEU A 402 -2.93 15.79 -4.48
C LEU A 402 -2.31 14.79 -5.46
N LEU A 403 -2.82 14.71 -6.69
CA LEU A 403 -2.31 13.73 -7.66
C LEU A 403 -0.85 14.03 -8.06
N PRO A 404 -0.44 15.29 -8.32
CA PRO A 404 0.97 15.62 -8.51
C PRO A 404 1.85 15.17 -7.35
N ASP A 405 1.45 15.40 -6.10
CA ASP A 405 2.25 15.02 -4.91
C ASP A 405 2.33 13.50 -4.72
N ILE A 406 1.29 12.75 -5.12
CA ILE A 406 1.34 11.28 -5.20
C ILE A 406 2.37 10.83 -6.24
N LEU A 407 2.39 11.42 -7.44
CA LEU A 407 3.33 11.05 -8.50
C LEU A 407 4.77 11.46 -8.17
N ASN A 408 4.95 12.62 -7.54
CA ASN A 408 6.26 13.13 -7.10
C ASN A 408 6.92 12.25 -6.03
N SER A 409 6.15 11.40 -5.32
CA SER A 409 6.72 10.39 -4.42
C SER A 409 7.60 9.36 -5.15
N LYS A 410 7.46 9.23 -6.48
CA LYS A 410 8.12 8.22 -7.33
C LYS A 410 7.83 6.77 -6.94
N LYS A 411 6.86 6.53 -6.05
CA LYS A 411 6.40 5.18 -5.66
C LYS A 411 5.20 4.71 -6.48
N CYS A 412 4.47 5.63 -7.11
CA CYS A 412 3.33 5.31 -7.98
C CYS A 412 3.81 4.96 -9.40
N SER A 413 3.58 3.71 -9.82
CA SER A 413 3.89 3.23 -11.18
C SER A 413 2.67 3.17 -12.09
N PHE A 414 1.46 3.09 -11.51
CA PHE A 414 0.21 3.14 -12.24
C PHE A 414 -0.82 3.93 -11.41
N LEU A 415 -1.49 4.89 -12.04
CA LEU A 415 -2.53 5.69 -11.40
C LEU A 415 -3.81 5.63 -12.23
N PHE A 416 -4.88 5.14 -11.62
CA PHE A 416 -6.22 5.16 -12.19
C PHE A 416 -7.16 5.87 -11.23
N THR A 417 -7.58 7.08 -11.59
CA THR A 417 -8.42 7.92 -10.73
C THR A 417 -9.75 8.20 -11.40
N THR A 418 -10.84 8.16 -10.64
CA THR A 418 -12.16 8.65 -11.05
C THR A 418 -12.54 9.88 -10.25
N THR A 419 -13.05 10.91 -10.91
CA THR A 419 -13.41 12.17 -10.24
C THR A 419 -14.56 12.88 -10.96
N HIS A 420 -15.27 13.75 -10.25
CA HIS A 420 -16.15 14.76 -10.85
C HIS A 420 -15.61 16.18 -10.66
N SER A 421 -14.49 16.34 -9.94
CA SER A 421 -13.88 17.64 -9.68
C SER A 421 -12.84 17.99 -10.74
N PRO A 422 -13.01 19.10 -11.49
CA PRO A 422 -11.99 19.55 -12.42
C PRO A 422 -10.68 19.94 -11.73
N PHE A 423 -10.75 20.37 -10.47
CA PHE A 423 -9.57 20.84 -9.73
C PHE A 423 -8.55 19.74 -9.45
N ILE A 424 -8.95 18.46 -9.48
CA ILE A 424 -8.05 17.31 -9.28
C ILE A 424 -7.03 17.18 -10.42
N PHE A 425 -7.41 17.56 -11.64
CA PHE A 425 -6.59 17.39 -12.85
C PHE A 425 -6.32 18.71 -13.60
N GLU A 426 -6.77 19.86 -13.08
CA GLU A 426 -6.42 21.19 -13.60
C GLU A 426 -4.96 21.55 -13.22
N ASN A 427 -4.03 20.71 -13.66
CA ASN A 427 -2.59 20.75 -13.44
C ASN A 427 -1.90 20.02 -14.61
N GLU A 428 -0.68 19.53 -14.41
CA GLU A 428 0.07 18.76 -15.41
C GLU A 428 -0.61 17.46 -15.88
N LEU A 429 -1.66 17.00 -15.18
CA LEU A 429 -2.42 15.79 -15.51
C LEU A 429 -3.62 16.05 -16.42
N MET A 430 -3.81 17.28 -16.88
CA MET A 430 -4.90 17.63 -17.79
C MET A 430 -4.87 16.79 -19.08
N GLU A 431 -3.68 16.45 -19.58
CA GLU A 431 -3.50 15.59 -20.76
C GLU A 431 -3.87 14.12 -20.52
N ASN A 432 -3.90 13.69 -19.25
CA ASN A 432 -4.30 12.34 -18.84
C ASN A 432 -5.79 12.26 -18.44
N ALA A 433 -6.49 13.40 -18.42
CA ALA A 433 -7.89 13.48 -18.05
C ALA A 433 -8.80 13.28 -19.27
N VAL A 434 -9.72 12.33 -19.18
CA VAL A 434 -10.68 12.02 -20.24
C VAL A 434 -12.08 11.89 -19.67
N ASP A 435 -13.06 12.44 -20.38
CA ASP A 435 -14.47 12.28 -20.05
C ASP A 435 -14.91 10.83 -20.34
N LEU A 436 -15.38 10.12 -19.32
CA LEU A 436 -15.82 8.72 -19.44
C LEU A 436 -16.92 8.55 -20.50
N SER A 437 -17.74 9.56 -20.75
CA SER A 437 -18.78 9.50 -21.78
C SER A 437 -18.21 9.26 -23.18
N THR A 438 -16.97 9.64 -23.45
CA THR A 438 -16.29 9.39 -24.74
C THR A 438 -15.95 7.93 -24.96
N TYR A 439 -15.95 7.12 -23.90
CA TYR A 439 -15.67 5.69 -23.91
C TYR A 439 -16.91 4.82 -23.77
N ILE A 440 -18.09 5.43 -23.61
CA ILE A 440 -19.36 4.71 -23.47
C ILE A 440 -20.02 4.56 -24.84
N GLN A 441 -20.48 3.34 -25.12
CA GLN A 441 -21.37 3.03 -26.22
C GLN A 441 -22.66 2.42 -25.65
N GLU A 442 -23.80 3.10 -25.82
CA GLU A 442 -25.11 2.58 -25.42
C GLU A 442 -25.54 1.41 -26.32
N LEU A 443 -26.24 0.43 -25.75
CA LEU A 443 -26.67 -0.82 -26.43
C LEU A 443 -28.03 -0.73 -27.14
#